data_AF-A0A0C3ETF0-F1
#
_entry.id   AF-A0A0C3ETF0-F1
#
_cell.length_a   1.000
_cell.length_b   1.000
_cell.length_c   1.000
_cell.angle_alpha   90.00
_cell.angle_beta   90.00
_cell.angle_gamma   90.00
#
_symmetry.space_group_name_H-M   'P 1'
#
loop_
_entity.id
_entity.type
_entity.pdbx_description
1 polymer ?
#
loop_
_entity_poly.entity_id
_entity_poly.type
_entity_poly.pdbx_seq_one_letter_code
_entity_poly.pdbx_strand_id
1 'polypeptide(L)'
;LDRTNCACHYCKNDRLSYGCTAPNKCHKMAIQLLEQIQPKWNPNNQSPFDGLTHTQNRQQINVTARRDNKEILFDPSLTSDDDLSHNFRIF
;
A
#
# COMPACT_ATOMS: atom_id res chain seq x y z
N LEU A 1 3.73 24.53 -14.17
CA LEU A 1 2.72 25.41 -14.80
C LEU A 1 1.33 25.00 -14.35
N ASP A 2 0.56 25.89 -13.73
CA ASP A 2 -0.84 25.64 -13.34
C ASP A 2 -1.75 25.62 -14.55
N ARG A 3 -2.25 24.43 -14.90
CA ARG A 3 -3.10 24.24 -16.05
C ARG A 3 -4.54 24.07 -15.58
N THR A 4 -5.27 25.19 -15.59
CA THR A 4 -6.72 25.21 -15.37
C THR A 4 -7.46 24.26 -16.32
N ASN A 5 -6.95 24.06 -17.54
CA ASN A 5 -7.51 23.14 -18.53
C ASN A 5 -6.57 21.98 -18.90
N CYS A 6 -6.01 21.28 -17.90
CA CYS A 6 -5.15 20.11 -18.15
C CYS A 6 -5.85 19.05 -19.02
N ALA A 7 -5.26 18.65 -20.16
CA ALA A 7 -5.89 17.72 -21.12
C ALA A 7 -5.72 16.23 -20.79
N CYS A 8 -5.16 15.87 -19.62
CA CYS A 8 -4.97 14.46 -19.28
C CYS A 8 -6.31 13.74 -19.08
N HIS A 9 -6.30 12.43 -19.29
CA HIS A 9 -7.49 11.57 -19.16
C HIS A 9 -8.20 11.77 -17.83
N TYR A 10 -7.47 11.77 -16.71
CA TYR A 10 -8.03 11.93 -15.36
C TYR A 10 -8.73 13.28 -15.16
N CYS A 11 -8.06 14.40 -15.48
CA CYS A 11 -8.67 15.73 -15.37
C CYS A 11 -9.88 15.92 -16.30
N LYS A 12 -9.88 15.27 -17.46
CA LYS A 12 -11.04 15.27 -18.37
C LYS A 12 -12.20 14.47 -17.77
N ASN A 13 -11.92 13.29 -17.24
CA ASN A 13 -12.93 12.47 -16.57
C ASN A 13 -13.55 13.20 -15.38
N ASP A 14 -12.74 13.82 -14.52
CA ASP A 14 -13.25 14.53 -13.34
C ASP A 14 -14.14 15.71 -13.71
N ARG A 15 -13.82 16.41 -14.81
CA ARG A 15 -14.67 17.48 -15.35
C ARG A 15 -15.99 16.95 -15.90
N LEU A 16 -15.95 15.87 -16.68
CA LEU A 16 -17.14 15.34 -17.36
C LEU A 16 -18.07 14.59 -16.41
N SER A 17 -17.52 13.79 -15.50
CA SER A 17 -18.28 12.92 -14.61
C SER A 17 -18.75 13.63 -13.34
N TYR A 18 -17.96 14.58 -12.82
CA TYR A 18 -18.24 15.22 -11.53
C TYR A 18 -18.38 16.74 -11.59
N GLY A 19 -18.23 17.36 -12.78
CA GLY A 19 -18.32 18.82 -12.92
C GLY A 19 -17.19 19.60 -12.21
N CYS A 20 -16.07 18.93 -11.89
CA CYS A 20 -14.97 19.54 -11.15
C CYS A 20 -14.31 20.67 -11.95
N THR A 21 -14.30 21.91 -11.44
CA THR A 21 -13.82 23.09 -12.19
C THR A 21 -12.29 23.19 -12.28
N ALA A 22 -11.56 22.55 -11.36
CA ALA A 22 -10.11 22.65 -11.28
C ALA A 22 -9.41 21.38 -10.76
N PRO A 23 -9.57 20.21 -11.42
CA PRO A 23 -9.04 18.93 -10.93
C PRO A 23 -7.51 18.90 -10.77
N ASN A 24 -6.79 19.70 -11.58
CA ASN A 24 -5.33 19.79 -11.47
C ASN A 24 -4.86 20.39 -10.13
N LYS A 25 -5.69 21.20 -9.46
CA LYS A 25 -5.34 21.78 -8.15
C LYS A 25 -5.19 20.69 -7.09
N CYS A 26 -6.12 19.73 -7.05
CA CYS A 26 -6.07 18.61 -6.11
C CYS A 26 -4.83 17.75 -6.34
N HIS A 27 -4.52 17.43 -7.60
CA HIS A 27 -3.33 16.67 -7.96
C HIS A 27 -2.04 17.34 -7.48
N LYS A 28 -1.92 18.66 -7.64
CA LYS A 28 -0.76 19.41 -7.14
C LYS A 28 -0.67 19.45 -5.63
N MET A 29 -1.80 19.67 -4.96
CA MET A 29 -1.83 19.63 -3.51
C MET A 29 -1.38 18.25 -3.02
N ALA A 30 -1.83 17.18 -3.67
CA ALA A 30 -1.36 15.82 -3.36
C ALA A 30 0.15 15.67 -3.57
N ILE A 31 0.72 16.21 -4.65
CA ILE A 31 2.19 16.22 -4.86
C ILE A 31 2.90 16.97 -3.71
N GLN A 32 2.43 18.17 -3.37
CA GLN A 32 3.02 18.98 -2.29
C GLN A 32 2.95 18.27 -0.93
N LEU A 33 1.83 17.60 -0.65
CA LEU A 33 1.69 16.79 0.56
C LEU A 33 2.66 15.61 0.54
N LEU A 34 2.75 14.87 -0.57
CA LEU A 34 3.68 13.75 -0.71
C LEU A 34 5.15 14.19 -0.52
N GLU A 35 5.53 15.37 -0.99
CA GLU A 35 6.88 15.94 -0.78
C GLU A 35 7.18 16.24 0.69
N GLN A 36 6.16 16.48 1.53
CA GLN A 36 6.30 16.74 2.96
C GLN A 36 6.31 15.46 3.80
N ILE A 37 5.86 14.33 3.24
CA ILE A 37 5.85 13.06 3.96
C ILE A 37 7.29 12.57 4.13
N GLN A 38 7.68 12.27 5.38
CA GLN A 38 9.00 11.73 5.69
C GLN A 38 9.29 10.47 4.88
N PRO A 39 10.57 10.22 4.50
CA PRO A 39 10.90 9.13 3.60
C PRO A 39 10.38 7.75 4.03
N LYS A 40 10.33 7.49 5.35
CA LYS A 40 9.80 6.25 5.93
C LYS A 40 8.34 5.98 5.58
N TRP A 41 7.53 7.03 5.42
CA TRP A 41 6.09 6.94 5.22
C TRP A 41 5.67 7.35 3.81
N ASN A 42 6.62 7.74 2.96
CA ASN A 42 6.34 8.21 1.62
C ASN A 42 6.17 7.02 0.67
N PRO A 43 4.99 6.82 0.07
CA PRO A 43 4.71 5.67 -0.79
C PRO A 43 5.53 5.66 -2.09
N ASN A 44 6.06 6.81 -2.50
CA ASN A 44 6.93 6.90 -3.67
C ASN A 44 8.36 6.42 -3.38
N ASN A 45 8.72 6.29 -2.10
CA ASN A 45 10.01 5.76 -1.70
C ASN A 45 9.91 4.25 -1.56
N GLN A 46 10.95 3.56 -1.99
CA GLN A 46 11.07 2.14 -1.74
C GLN A 46 11.20 1.92 -0.22
N SER A 47 10.30 1.11 0.33
CA SER A 47 10.42 0.69 1.73
C SER A 47 11.78 0.04 1.96
N PRO A 48 12.50 0.40 3.04
CA PRO A 48 13.75 -0.26 3.37
C PRO A 48 13.50 -1.76 3.52
N PHE A 49 14.41 -2.57 2.99
CA PHE A 49 14.35 -4.02 3.15
C PHE A 49 14.50 -4.36 4.65
N ASP A 50 13.43 -4.83 5.25
CA ASP A 50 13.37 -5.11 6.69
C ASP A 50 14.01 -6.47 7.06
N GLY A 51 14.26 -7.33 6.08
CA GLY A 51 14.76 -8.69 6.29
C GLY A 51 13.80 -9.60 7.06
N LEU A 52 12.54 -9.17 7.21
CA LEU A 52 11.52 -9.88 7.98
C LEU A 52 10.73 -10.84 7.11
N THR A 53 10.62 -10.57 5.81
CA THR A 53 10.05 -11.51 4.84
C THR A 53 10.78 -12.85 4.91
N HIS A 54 10.02 -13.94 5.10
CA HIS A 54 10.64 -15.25 5.22
C HIS A 54 11.40 -15.64 3.95
N THR A 55 12.60 -16.18 4.14
CA THR A 55 13.33 -16.88 3.09
C THR A 55 12.63 -18.19 2.75
N GLN A 56 12.87 -18.73 1.55
CA GLN A 56 12.33 -20.03 1.12
C GLN A 56 12.60 -21.15 2.15
N ASN A 57 13.77 -21.15 2.77
CA ASN A 57 14.11 -22.13 3.80
C ASN A 57 13.19 -22.01 5.04
N ARG A 58 12.94 -20.78 5.52
CA ARG A 58 12.02 -20.54 6.64
C ARG A 58 10.58 -20.94 6.30
N GLN A 59 10.15 -20.70 5.07
CA GLN A 59 8.84 -21.16 4.58
C GLN A 59 8.74 -22.69 4.59
N GLN A 60 9.78 -23.39 4.11
CA GLN A 60 9.83 -24.86 4.09
C GLN A 60 9.81 -25.47 5.51
N ILE A 61 10.53 -24.84 6.45
CA ILE A 61 10.52 -25.22 7.86
C ILE A 61 9.11 -25.09 8.43
N ASN A 62 8.43 -23.96 8.17
CA ASN A 62 7.05 -23.74 8.61
C ASN A 62 6.06 -24.75 8.02
N VAL A 63 6.22 -25.17 6.75
CA VAL A 63 5.38 -26.22 6.14
C VAL A 63 5.52 -27.54 6.90
N THR A 64 6.75 -27.92 7.24
CA THR A 64 7.02 -29.13 8.02
C THR A 64 6.49 -29.01 9.44
N ALA A 65 6.70 -27.87 10.09
CA ALA A 65 6.21 -27.62 11.44
C ALA A 65 4.68 -27.66 11.54
N ARG A 66 3.97 -27.10 10.54
CA ARG A 66 2.51 -27.21 10.41
C ARG A 66 2.04 -28.66 10.33
N ARG A 67 2.71 -29.48 9.51
CA ARG A 67 2.38 -30.92 9.38
C ARG A 67 2.57 -31.66 10.70
N ASP A 68 3.64 -31.36 11.41
CA ASP A 68 4.04 -32.06 12.63
C ASP A 68 3.40 -31.49 13.90
N ASN A 69 2.54 -30.48 13.77
CA ASN A 69 1.95 -29.73 14.88
C ASN A 69 3.01 -29.17 15.87
N LYS A 70 4.11 -28.65 15.32
CA LYS A 70 5.21 -28.00 16.04
C LYS A 70 5.09 -26.48 15.96
N GLU A 71 5.98 -25.79 16.68
CA GLU A 71 6.09 -24.33 16.65
C GLU A 71 6.35 -23.80 15.23
N ILE A 72 5.61 -22.76 14.85
CA ILE A 72 5.69 -22.12 13.53
C ILE A 72 6.26 -20.71 13.73
N LEU A 73 7.27 -20.34 12.93
CA LEU A 73 7.76 -18.97 12.92
C LEU A 73 6.75 -18.09 12.18
N PHE A 74 6.32 -17.00 12.80
CA PHE A 74 5.40 -16.05 12.15
C PHE A 74 6.08 -15.35 10.97
N ASP A 75 5.45 -15.40 9.79
CA ASP A 75 5.88 -14.67 8.59
C ASP A 75 5.10 -13.35 8.48
N PRO A 76 5.73 -12.20 8.75
CA PRO A 76 5.06 -10.90 8.74
C PRO A 76 4.65 -10.44 7.33
N SER A 77 5.08 -11.15 6.28
CA SER A 77 4.69 -10.87 4.89
C SER A 77 3.43 -11.61 4.46
N LEU A 78 2.83 -12.43 5.33
CA LEU A 78 1.53 -13.05 5.07
C LEU A 78 0.43 -11.97 5.02
N THR A 79 -0.07 -11.71 3.82
CA THR A 79 -1.28 -10.93 3.61
C THR A 79 -2.49 -11.85 3.62
N SER A 80 -3.54 -11.48 4.34
CA SER A 80 -4.85 -12.13 4.29
C SER A 80 -5.75 -11.39 3.28
N ASP A 81 -6.30 -12.11 2.31
CA ASP A 81 -7.30 -11.55 1.38
C ASP A 81 -8.72 -11.49 1.99
N ASP A 82 -8.88 -11.99 3.23
CA ASP A 82 -10.14 -12.03 3.94
C ASP A 82 -10.51 -10.70 4.61
N ASP A 83 -11.81 -10.50 4.85
CA ASP A 83 -12.34 -9.37 5.62
C ASP A 83 -11.54 -9.16 6.92
N LEU A 84 -11.27 -7.90 7.24
CA LEU A 84 -10.49 -7.47 8.41
C LEU A 84 -10.98 -8.12 9.70
N SER A 85 -12.28 -8.38 9.81
CA SER A 85 -12.91 -9.07 10.94
C SER A 85 -12.39 -10.48 11.20
N HIS A 86 -11.86 -11.20 10.20
CA HIS A 86 -11.31 -12.54 10.36
C HIS A 86 -9.89 -12.55 10.95
N ASN A 87 -9.17 -11.43 10.85
CA ASN A 87 -7.75 -11.33 11.20
C ASN A 87 -7.51 -10.75 12.60
N PHE A 88 -8.50 -10.08 13.18
CA PHE A 88 -8.40 -9.49 14.51
C PHE A 88 -9.36 -10.21 15.47
N ARG A 89 -8.82 -10.83 16.52
CA ARG A 89 -9.60 -11.30 17.67
C ARG A 89 -9.39 -10.33 18.83
N ILE A 90 -10.47 -9.69 19.27
CA ILE A 90 -10.48 -8.91 20.52
C ILE A 90 -10.69 -9.92 21.65
N PHE A 91 -9.77 -9.93 22.62
CA PHE A 91 -9.84 -10.76 23.82
C PHE A 91 -10.46 -9.98 24.98
#